data_AF-A0A396ZZH9-F1
#
_entry.id   AF-A0A396ZZH9-F1
#
_cell.length_a   1.000
_cell.length_b   1.000
_cell.length_c   1.000
_cell.angle_alpha   90.00
_cell.angle_beta   90.00
_cell.angle_gamma   90.00
#
_symmetry.space_group_name_H-M   'P 1'
#
loop_
_entity.id
_entity.type
_entity.pdbx_description
1 polymer ?
#
loop_
_entity_poly.entity_id
_entity_poly.type
_entity_poly.pdbx_seq_one_letter_code
_entity_poly.pdbx_strand_id
1 'polypeptide(L)'
;MDHPALLFRAAALETVASFQVDKLRRTKLTITHTEMRTLVEVAVLASRVLSMVSAIFVLYCEIMGSHANQAILVGVSLHTNIPTDYNSPFSPAFLPTILTDPDTVRHTLESICHSASHDPCIAYLDTTEDGRVDLQAAFCNETSTADYLYGPAYLLPVLTSVLADSVYHLSVPDLWAFVDCSYFGRISSDTSTVKVTLLDKRIQNITTLFLQTVSLERPWKRRASSGGAATFTTTPLSSLKVVDGVVHSTERATYQVAIGWDFPYDVSEPFVPVVLTALIPPSGRWHANVAATDEPLSFSGSMGIYRKYPDVQSSVDYYYWDLPSDPMTFMSTIKFPSIHVMRDGWGYYRYFIGFGIGFNLAHTILVACIITVNIYRRDGILWIPDVYPSIQRRVVLRTVLWLSTCYMTDWWYPFQTAMNQGLVRRKLEFALYLPELVRSDCLMLTLAVVYVAAAVCRVRVQLFVVVGVYLCCFAHRIALVEMCGVYIDDANEYLHHSFSDNICPGNPGGMDLWIMHENKQTNYWLLVTEGMWSIVAMGTGVGYVLGTKLWQVWRPVQTTATSTGLGDWIR
;
A
#
# COMPACT_ATOMS: atom_id res chain seq x y z
N MET A 1 -16.93 -28.39 92.76
CA MET A 1 -15.84 -28.85 91.90
C MET A 1 -16.49 -29.29 90.59
N ASP A 2 -17.07 -28.36 89.84
CA ASP A 2 -16.43 -27.48 88.83
C ASP A 2 -16.46 -28.24 87.48
N HIS A 3 -16.95 -27.73 86.34
CA HIS A 3 -17.30 -26.40 85.89
C HIS A 3 -18.21 -26.52 84.64
N PRO A 4 -19.30 -25.74 84.49
CA PRO A 4 -20.03 -25.59 83.23
C PRO A 4 -19.54 -24.31 82.52
N ALA A 5 -18.85 -24.43 81.38
CA ALA A 5 -18.37 -23.25 80.61
C ALA A 5 -18.44 -23.40 79.09
N LEU A 6 -18.98 -24.48 78.54
CA LEU A 6 -18.95 -24.75 77.09
C LEU A 6 -20.29 -24.64 76.36
N LEU A 7 -21.41 -24.50 77.07
CA LEU A 7 -22.74 -24.43 76.44
C LEU A 7 -23.25 -23.01 76.16
N PHE A 8 -22.63 -21.96 76.71
CA PHE A 8 -23.08 -20.57 76.51
C PHE A 8 -22.38 -19.83 75.35
N ARG A 9 -21.36 -20.42 74.71
CA ARG A 9 -20.68 -19.79 73.55
C ARG A 9 -21.24 -20.22 72.18
N ALA A 10 -21.94 -21.34 72.08
CA ALA A 10 -22.53 -21.78 70.80
C ALA A 10 -23.84 -21.04 70.48
N ALA A 11 -24.70 -20.79 71.48
CA ALA A 11 -25.99 -20.14 71.27
C ALA A 11 -25.88 -18.63 70.92
N ALA A 12 -24.81 -17.95 71.36
CA ALA A 12 -24.57 -16.54 71.07
C ALA A 12 -23.97 -16.30 69.67
N LEU A 13 -23.30 -17.29 69.07
CA LEU A 13 -22.72 -17.20 67.72
C LEU A 13 -23.76 -17.45 66.62
N GLU A 14 -24.75 -18.32 66.86
CA GLU A 14 -25.85 -18.55 65.91
C GLU A 14 -26.87 -17.39 65.87
N THR A 15 -27.08 -16.67 66.96
CA THR A 15 -27.99 -15.51 66.98
C THR A 15 -27.38 -14.27 66.32
N VAL A 16 -26.05 -14.07 66.39
CA VAL A 16 -25.37 -12.96 65.71
C VAL A 16 -25.22 -13.23 64.20
N ALA A 17 -24.96 -14.49 63.81
CA ALA A 17 -24.88 -14.87 62.40
C ALA A 17 -26.25 -14.81 61.69
N SER A 18 -27.34 -15.25 62.35
CA SER A 18 -28.69 -15.13 61.77
C SER A 18 -29.16 -13.68 61.67
N PHE A 19 -28.84 -12.82 62.65
CA PHE A 19 -29.19 -11.40 62.58
C PHE A 19 -28.37 -10.62 61.54
N GLN A 20 -27.10 -10.97 61.30
CA GLN A 20 -26.32 -10.37 60.21
C GLN A 20 -26.70 -10.89 58.82
N VAL A 21 -27.08 -12.17 58.68
CA VAL A 21 -27.56 -12.71 57.39
C VAL A 21 -28.92 -12.13 57.02
N ASP A 22 -29.81 -11.89 57.99
CA ASP A 22 -31.11 -11.26 57.74
C ASP A 22 -30.99 -9.74 57.51
N LYS A 23 -30.02 -9.07 58.16
CA LYS A 23 -29.68 -7.67 57.85
C LYS A 23 -29.05 -7.59 56.46
N LEU A 24 -28.09 -8.45 56.10
CA LEU A 24 -27.48 -8.49 54.75
C LEU A 24 -28.46 -8.94 53.64
N ARG A 25 -29.47 -9.78 53.94
CA ARG A 25 -30.56 -10.09 53.00
C ARG A 25 -31.52 -8.92 52.82
N ARG A 26 -31.80 -8.15 53.87
CA ARG A 26 -32.66 -6.95 53.79
C ARG A 26 -31.93 -5.72 53.22
N THR A 27 -30.60 -5.62 53.35
CA THR A 27 -29.82 -4.54 52.71
C THR A 27 -29.49 -4.81 51.24
N LYS A 28 -29.62 -6.06 50.76
CA LYS A 28 -29.39 -6.42 49.34
C LYS A 28 -30.65 -6.45 48.46
N LEU A 29 -31.82 -6.12 49.00
CA LEU A 29 -33.09 -6.20 48.26
C LEU A 29 -33.95 -4.94 48.37
N THR A 30 -33.29 -3.80 48.52
CA THR A 30 -33.87 -2.47 48.32
C THR A 30 -32.90 -1.65 47.48
N ILE A 31 -32.56 -2.16 46.29
CA ILE A 31 -32.44 -1.23 45.16
C ILE A 31 -33.84 -0.64 45.05
N THR A 32 -33.99 0.59 45.52
CA THR A 32 -35.30 1.22 45.55
C THR A 32 -35.86 1.20 44.13
N HIS A 33 -37.14 0.88 43.98
CA HIS A 33 -37.80 0.80 42.67
C HIS A 33 -37.57 2.08 41.82
N THR A 34 -37.29 3.18 42.51
CA THR A 34 -36.85 4.49 42.01
C THR A 34 -35.44 4.49 41.41
N GLU A 35 -34.42 3.94 42.08
CA GLU A 35 -33.05 3.84 41.56
C GLU A 35 -32.96 2.90 40.34
N MET A 36 -33.75 1.84 40.34
CA MET A 36 -33.81 0.93 39.18
C MET A 36 -34.45 1.62 37.98
N ARG A 37 -35.46 2.46 38.21
CA ARG A 37 -36.13 3.24 37.17
C ARG A 37 -35.23 4.33 36.59
N THR A 38 -34.49 5.06 37.42
CA THR A 38 -33.52 6.07 36.93
C THR A 38 -32.39 5.42 36.13
N LEU A 39 -31.88 4.26 36.55
CA LEU A 39 -30.88 3.52 35.78
C LEU A 39 -31.41 3.07 34.40
N VAL A 40 -32.66 2.60 34.32
CA VAL A 40 -33.29 2.22 33.04
C VAL A 40 -33.50 3.45 32.14
N GLU A 41 -33.96 4.57 32.69
CA GLU A 41 -34.15 5.82 31.95
C GLU A 41 -32.82 6.36 31.40
N VAL A 42 -31.76 6.35 32.21
CA VAL A 42 -30.39 6.72 31.79
C VAL A 42 -29.87 5.77 30.71
N ALA A 43 -30.06 4.46 30.86
CA ALA A 43 -29.62 3.48 29.87
C ALA A 43 -30.34 3.65 28.51
N VAL A 44 -31.64 3.96 28.52
CA VAL A 44 -32.43 4.23 27.31
C VAL A 44 -31.96 5.53 26.63
N LEU A 45 -31.73 6.59 27.41
CA LEU A 45 -31.21 7.85 26.88
C LEU A 45 -29.82 7.65 26.27
N ALA A 46 -28.91 6.96 26.97
CA ALA A 46 -27.57 6.64 26.49
C ALA A 46 -27.62 5.82 25.19
N SER A 47 -28.48 4.81 25.12
CA SER A 47 -28.69 4.01 23.90
C SER A 47 -29.16 4.85 22.72
N ARG A 48 -30.03 5.85 22.94
CA ARG A 48 -30.52 6.75 21.88
C ARG A 48 -29.43 7.71 21.41
N VAL A 49 -28.67 8.28 22.34
CA VAL A 49 -27.50 9.13 22.02
C VAL A 49 -26.49 8.34 21.18
N LEU A 50 -26.11 7.14 21.64
CA LEU A 50 -25.17 6.28 20.91
C LEU A 50 -25.67 5.90 19.52
N SER A 51 -26.97 5.64 19.37
CA SER A 51 -27.58 5.35 18.06
C SER A 51 -27.53 6.56 17.13
N MET A 52 -27.77 7.76 17.65
CA MET A 52 -27.64 9.00 16.88
C MET A 52 -26.18 9.26 16.45
N VAL A 53 -25.22 9.09 17.37
CA VAL A 53 -23.79 9.19 17.06
C VAL A 53 -23.40 8.17 15.99
N SER A 54 -23.91 6.95 16.08
CA SER A 54 -23.65 5.91 15.09
C SER A 54 -24.25 6.24 13.72
N ALA A 55 -25.44 6.85 13.67
CA ALA A 55 -26.04 7.32 12.42
C ALA A 55 -25.22 8.44 11.77
N ILE A 56 -24.69 9.38 12.57
CA ILE A 56 -23.77 10.42 12.09
C ILE A 56 -22.48 9.80 11.57
N PHE A 57 -21.95 8.79 12.26
CA PHE A 57 -20.75 8.08 11.82
C PHE A 57 -20.98 7.34 10.48
N VAL A 58 -22.14 6.70 10.31
CA VAL A 58 -22.53 6.08 9.04
C VAL A 58 -22.60 7.13 7.93
N LEU A 59 -23.18 8.30 8.19
CA LEU A 59 -23.21 9.41 7.23
C LEU A 59 -21.81 9.88 6.86
N TYR A 60 -20.92 10.04 7.85
CA TYR A 60 -19.53 10.39 7.63
C TYR A 60 -18.83 9.36 6.72
N CYS A 61 -19.02 8.06 6.97
CA CYS A 61 -18.47 7.01 6.11
C CYS A 61 -18.96 7.12 4.66
N GLU A 62 -20.26 7.39 4.43
CA GLU A 62 -20.80 7.55 3.08
C GLU A 62 -20.26 8.78 2.35
N ILE A 63 -20.10 9.90 3.05
CA ILE A 63 -19.53 11.13 2.49
C ILE A 63 -18.06 10.88 2.09
N MET A 64 -17.27 10.32 3.01
CA MET A 64 -15.86 10.02 2.73
C MET A 64 -15.69 8.98 1.62
N GLY A 65 -16.51 7.92 1.62
CA GLY A 65 -16.53 6.91 0.56
C GLY A 65 -16.92 7.51 -0.79
N SER A 66 -17.86 8.47 -0.82
CA SER A 66 -18.24 9.18 -2.05
C SER A 66 -17.08 10.05 -2.57
N HIS A 67 -16.44 10.85 -1.70
CA HIS A 67 -15.27 11.62 -2.08
C HIS A 67 -14.12 10.74 -2.59
N ALA A 68 -13.88 9.59 -1.97
CA ALA A 68 -12.88 8.64 -2.45
C ALA A 68 -13.24 8.04 -3.82
N ASN A 69 -14.51 7.74 -4.09
CA ASN A 69 -14.97 7.27 -5.40
C ASN A 69 -14.78 8.35 -6.49
N GLN A 70 -15.02 9.61 -6.14
CA GLN A 70 -14.77 10.75 -7.02
C GLN A 70 -13.27 10.90 -7.33
N ALA A 71 -12.40 10.76 -6.31
CA ALA A 71 -10.95 10.85 -6.49
C ALA A 71 -10.42 9.75 -7.41
N ILE A 72 -10.87 8.50 -7.23
CA ILE A 72 -10.48 7.36 -8.07
C ILE A 72 -10.91 7.50 -9.53
N LEU A 73 -12.02 8.20 -9.80
CA LEU A 73 -12.49 8.42 -11.17
C LEU A 73 -11.45 9.21 -11.98
N VAL A 74 -10.84 10.22 -11.34
CA VAL A 74 -9.81 11.08 -11.94
C VAL A 74 -8.43 10.42 -11.88
N GLY A 75 -8.23 9.52 -10.93
CA GLY A 75 -6.95 8.93 -10.58
C GLY A 75 -6.47 9.53 -9.27
N VAL A 76 -6.32 8.68 -8.24
CA VAL A 76 -5.77 9.08 -6.95
C VAL A 76 -4.33 8.60 -6.87
N SER A 77 -3.44 9.49 -6.43
CA SER A 77 -2.05 9.18 -6.19
C SER A 77 -1.67 9.40 -4.73
N LEU A 78 -0.77 8.57 -4.20
CA LEU A 78 -0.13 8.83 -2.92
C LEU A 78 1.06 9.79 -3.09
N HIS A 79 1.51 10.36 -1.97
CA HIS A 79 2.83 10.96 -1.91
C HIS A 79 3.90 9.89 -2.09
N THR A 80 5.07 10.31 -2.57
CA THR A 80 6.21 9.44 -2.86
C THR A 80 6.52 8.53 -1.68
N ASN A 81 6.57 7.22 -1.93
CA ASN A 81 6.92 6.21 -0.93
C ASN A 81 8.39 6.33 -0.50
N ILE A 82 8.74 5.66 0.61
CA ILE A 82 10.15 5.50 1.02
C ILE A 82 10.85 4.74 -0.11
N PRO A 83 11.92 5.30 -0.71
CA PRO A 83 12.56 4.68 -1.86
C PRO A 83 13.33 3.42 -1.46
N THR A 84 13.44 2.49 -2.41
CA THR A 84 14.34 1.34 -2.31
C THR A 84 15.74 1.79 -2.75
N ASP A 85 16.74 1.52 -1.92
CA ASP A 85 18.11 1.99 -2.10
C ASP A 85 18.99 0.91 -2.75
N TYR A 86 19.49 1.19 -3.96
CA TYR A 86 20.42 0.35 -4.70
C TYR A 86 21.85 0.86 -4.50
N ASN A 87 22.51 0.29 -3.50
CA ASN A 87 23.86 0.68 -3.10
C ASN A 87 24.95 0.10 -4.01
N SER A 88 26.04 0.83 -4.16
CA SER A 88 27.24 0.51 -4.93
C SER A 88 28.45 1.00 -4.14
N PRO A 89 28.83 0.33 -3.04
CA PRO A 89 29.85 0.84 -2.13
C PRO A 89 31.29 0.72 -2.66
N PHE A 90 31.60 -0.16 -3.62
CA PHE A 90 32.97 -0.34 -4.10
C PHE A 90 33.43 0.77 -5.05
N SER A 91 32.55 1.26 -5.94
CA SER A 91 32.87 2.41 -6.81
C SER A 91 33.39 3.64 -6.04
N PRO A 92 32.67 4.18 -5.03
CA PRO A 92 33.17 5.32 -4.25
C PRO A 92 34.36 4.96 -3.37
N ALA A 93 34.50 3.70 -2.91
CA ALA A 93 35.65 3.26 -2.11
C ALA A 93 36.94 3.13 -2.92
N PHE A 94 36.86 2.89 -4.23
CA PHE A 94 38.02 2.80 -5.12
C PHE A 94 38.51 4.17 -5.63
N LEU A 95 37.65 5.19 -5.62
CA LEU A 95 38.01 6.54 -6.06
C LEU A 95 39.25 7.15 -5.37
N PRO A 96 39.45 7.05 -4.04
CA PRO A 96 40.67 7.53 -3.41
C PRO A 96 41.95 6.95 -4.01
N THR A 97 41.95 5.69 -4.45
CA THR A 97 43.09 5.06 -5.11
C THR A 97 43.36 5.71 -6.46
N ILE A 98 42.32 5.97 -7.26
CA ILE A 98 42.44 6.69 -8.54
C ILE A 98 43.01 8.10 -8.34
N LEU A 99 42.58 8.80 -7.29
CA LEU A 99 43.00 10.18 -7.02
C LEU A 99 44.42 10.27 -6.44
N THR A 100 44.86 9.26 -5.70
CA THR A 100 46.17 9.26 -5.03
C THR A 100 47.27 8.77 -5.95
N ASP A 101 47.00 7.74 -6.77
CA ASP A 101 47.98 7.11 -7.65
C ASP A 101 47.38 6.75 -9.03
N PRO A 102 47.12 7.76 -9.88
CA PRO A 102 46.49 7.54 -11.18
C PRO A 102 47.36 6.74 -12.16
N ASP A 103 48.69 6.83 -12.05
CA ASP A 103 49.61 6.14 -12.97
C ASP A 103 49.67 4.64 -12.68
N THR A 104 49.66 4.23 -11.42
CA THR A 104 49.54 2.81 -11.05
C THR A 104 48.21 2.23 -11.51
N VAL A 105 47.09 2.95 -11.33
CA VAL A 105 45.78 2.50 -11.81
C VAL A 105 45.78 2.34 -13.34
N ARG A 106 46.39 3.28 -14.08
CA ARG A 106 46.56 3.18 -15.54
C ARG A 106 47.28 1.90 -15.93
N HIS A 107 48.44 1.64 -15.34
CA HIS A 107 49.24 0.46 -15.68
C HIS A 107 48.53 -0.85 -15.34
N THR A 108 47.81 -0.91 -14.22
CA THR A 108 46.99 -2.07 -13.86
C THR A 108 45.90 -2.30 -14.91
N LEU A 109 45.18 -1.24 -15.32
CA LEU A 109 44.14 -1.36 -16.35
C LEU A 109 44.72 -1.76 -17.70
N GLU A 110 45.86 -1.19 -18.12
CA GLU A 110 46.53 -1.59 -19.36
C GLU A 110 46.94 -3.07 -19.35
N SER A 111 47.32 -3.60 -18.17
CA SER A 111 47.70 -5.00 -18.00
C SER A 111 46.49 -5.95 -18.06
N ILE A 112 45.38 -5.59 -17.42
CA ILE A 112 44.11 -6.34 -17.40
C ILE A 112 43.48 -6.33 -18.79
N CYS A 113 43.48 -5.18 -19.44
CA CYS A 113 42.80 -4.94 -20.71
C CYS A 113 43.64 -5.29 -21.93
N HIS A 114 44.87 -5.80 -21.76
CA HIS A 114 45.78 -6.17 -22.84
C HIS A 114 45.94 -5.07 -23.91
N SER A 115 46.33 -3.86 -23.47
CA SER A 115 46.38 -2.53 -24.16
C SER A 115 47.12 -2.40 -25.51
N ALA A 116 46.95 -3.33 -26.46
CA ALA A 116 47.46 -3.24 -27.83
C ALA A 116 46.37 -3.04 -28.90
N SER A 117 45.11 -3.30 -28.58
CA SER A 117 43.96 -3.04 -29.46
C SER A 117 43.10 -1.89 -28.91
N HIS A 118 42.44 -1.16 -29.80
CA HIS A 118 41.41 -0.17 -29.46
C HIS A 118 40.12 -0.81 -28.90
N ASP A 119 40.23 -2.02 -28.34
CA ASP A 119 39.07 -2.77 -27.89
C ASP A 119 38.61 -2.25 -26.52
N PRO A 120 37.28 -2.11 -26.33
CA PRO A 120 36.75 -1.68 -25.06
C PRO A 120 36.91 -2.76 -24.00
N CYS A 121 37.27 -2.32 -22.80
CA CYS A 121 37.62 -3.21 -21.70
C CYS A 121 36.70 -2.99 -20.49
N ILE A 122 36.38 -4.10 -19.83
CA ILE A 122 35.61 -4.15 -18.61
C ILE A 122 36.51 -4.70 -17.50
N ALA A 123 36.58 -3.98 -16.39
CA ALA A 123 37.22 -4.42 -15.17
C ALA A 123 36.18 -4.50 -14.04
N TYR A 124 36.43 -5.38 -13.07
CA TYR A 124 35.51 -5.68 -11.99
C TYR A 124 36.09 -5.16 -10.67
N LEU A 125 35.33 -4.35 -9.93
CA LEU A 125 35.72 -3.87 -8.61
C LEU A 125 35.20 -4.83 -7.56
N ASP A 126 36.09 -5.40 -6.78
CA ASP A 126 35.75 -6.38 -5.76
C ASP A 126 36.73 -6.32 -4.57
N THR A 127 36.39 -6.98 -3.48
CA THR A 127 37.24 -7.13 -2.30
C THR A 127 38.30 -8.20 -2.50
N THR A 128 39.53 -7.84 -2.13
CA THR A 128 40.66 -8.75 -1.92
C THR A 128 40.50 -9.52 -0.61
N GLU A 129 41.31 -10.56 -0.38
CA GLU A 129 41.31 -11.36 0.87
C GLU A 129 41.50 -10.49 2.12
N ASP A 130 42.20 -9.36 1.99
CA ASP A 130 42.44 -8.38 3.06
C ASP A 130 41.29 -7.38 3.27
N GLY A 131 40.17 -7.53 2.53
CA GLY A 131 39.00 -6.65 2.62
C GLY A 131 39.15 -5.30 1.93
N ARG A 132 40.24 -5.08 1.18
CA ARG A 132 40.43 -3.87 0.35
C ARG A 132 39.76 -4.02 -1.02
N VAL A 133 39.13 -2.96 -1.51
CA VAL A 133 38.58 -2.92 -2.87
C VAL A 133 39.71 -2.75 -3.88
N ASP A 134 39.77 -3.62 -4.88
CA ASP A 134 40.75 -3.58 -5.97
C ASP A 134 40.15 -4.10 -7.29
N LEU A 135 40.89 -3.93 -8.39
CA LEU A 135 40.50 -4.34 -9.73
C LEU A 135 40.78 -5.83 -9.97
N GLN A 136 39.77 -6.53 -10.48
CA GLN A 136 39.85 -7.91 -10.96
C GLN A 136 39.62 -7.99 -12.47
N ALA A 137 40.27 -8.97 -13.09
CA ALA A 137 40.37 -9.06 -14.55
C ALA A 137 39.21 -9.78 -15.24
N ALA A 138 38.46 -10.63 -14.55
CA ALA A 138 37.58 -11.60 -15.24
C ALA A 138 36.13 -11.67 -14.72
N PHE A 139 35.91 -11.60 -13.40
CA PHE A 139 34.57 -11.75 -12.81
C PHE A 139 34.52 -11.24 -11.37
N CYS A 140 33.30 -11.13 -10.83
CA CYS A 140 33.05 -10.89 -9.41
C CYS A 140 33.15 -12.20 -8.62
N ASN A 141 33.73 -12.17 -7.42
CA ASN A 141 33.88 -13.32 -6.53
C ASN A 141 32.52 -13.91 -6.11
N GLU A 142 31.55 -13.06 -5.78
CA GLU A 142 30.18 -13.48 -5.51
C GLU A 142 29.40 -13.59 -6.83
N THR A 143 28.95 -14.79 -7.15
CA THR A 143 28.19 -15.07 -8.38
C THR A 143 26.73 -14.65 -8.23
N SER A 144 26.17 -14.04 -9.27
CA SER A 144 24.75 -13.70 -9.41
C SER A 144 24.18 -14.22 -10.72
N THR A 145 22.88 -14.52 -10.75
CA THR A 145 22.20 -14.86 -12.01
C THR A 145 22.11 -13.68 -12.98
N ALA A 146 22.35 -12.45 -12.52
CA ALA A 146 22.41 -11.24 -13.35
C ALA A 146 23.81 -10.97 -13.94
N ASP A 147 24.85 -11.77 -13.62
CA ASP A 147 26.23 -11.50 -14.04
C ASP A 147 26.42 -11.46 -15.57
N TYR A 148 25.54 -12.13 -16.34
CA TYR A 148 25.58 -12.09 -17.80
C TYR A 148 25.39 -10.65 -18.35
N LEU A 149 24.67 -9.78 -17.64
CA LEU A 149 24.48 -8.37 -18.01
C LEU A 149 25.77 -7.55 -17.88
N TYR A 150 26.68 -7.99 -17.02
CA TYR A 150 27.96 -7.33 -16.75
C TYR A 150 29.13 -8.00 -17.49
N GLY A 151 28.84 -9.03 -18.28
CA GLY A 151 29.82 -9.69 -19.13
C GLY A 151 30.11 -8.90 -20.41
N PRO A 152 31.31 -9.03 -20.99
CA PRO A 152 31.68 -8.32 -22.22
C PRO A 152 30.75 -8.57 -23.41
N ALA A 153 30.19 -9.78 -23.51
CA ALA A 153 29.30 -10.16 -24.61
C ALA A 153 28.01 -9.34 -24.67
N TYR A 154 27.50 -8.85 -23.52
CA TYR A 154 26.28 -8.06 -23.45
C TYR A 154 26.57 -6.57 -23.21
N LEU A 155 27.46 -6.26 -22.26
CA LEU A 155 27.68 -4.89 -21.83
C LEU A 155 28.34 -4.03 -22.93
N LEU A 156 29.29 -4.58 -23.70
CA LEU A 156 29.98 -3.81 -24.74
C LEU A 156 29.05 -3.39 -25.89
N PRO A 157 28.19 -4.27 -26.46
CA PRO A 157 27.16 -3.85 -27.40
C PRO A 157 26.23 -2.76 -26.83
N VAL A 158 25.76 -2.93 -25.59
CA VAL A 158 24.88 -1.94 -24.93
C VAL A 158 25.59 -0.60 -24.80
N LEU A 159 26.82 -0.57 -24.30
CA LEU A 159 27.61 0.67 -24.20
C LEU A 159 27.82 1.32 -25.57
N THR A 160 28.04 0.53 -26.62
CA THR A 160 28.21 1.02 -27.98
C THR A 160 26.94 1.69 -28.49
N SER A 161 25.77 1.11 -28.27
CA SER A 161 24.48 1.70 -28.67
C SER A 161 24.10 2.92 -27.82
N VAL A 162 24.41 2.89 -26.53
CA VAL A 162 24.13 3.96 -25.57
C VAL A 162 25.01 5.19 -25.83
N LEU A 163 26.28 4.98 -26.24
CA LEU A 163 27.27 6.03 -26.53
C LEU A 163 27.48 6.27 -28.03
N ALA A 164 26.60 5.74 -28.89
CA ALA A 164 26.73 5.80 -30.34
C ALA A 164 26.72 7.24 -30.89
N ASP A 165 25.98 8.14 -30.21
CA ASP A 165 25.90 9.53 -30.62
C ASP A 165 26.96 10.36 -29.88
N SER A 166 27.87 10.98 -30.65
CA SER A 166 28.98 11.82 -30.18
C SER A 166 28.57 13.04 -29.35
N VAL A 167 27.27 13.22 -29.11
CA VAL A 167 26.63 14.30 -28.34
C VAL A 167 27.20 14.40 -26.93
N TYR A 168 27.74 13.32 -26.37
CA TYR A 168 28.27 13.29 -25.01
C TYR A 168 29.82 13.33 -24.92
N HIS A 169 30.52 13.42 -26.06
CA HIS A 169 31.99 13.36 -26.13
C HIS A 169 32.61 12.11 -25.46
N LEU A 170 31.82 11.07 -25.28
CA LEU A 170 32.21 9.79 -24.71
C LEU A 170 32.23 8.75 -25.82
N SER A 171 33.38 8.11 -26.04
CA SER A 171 33.58 7.10 -27.07
C SER A 171 34.05 5.81 -26.40
N VAL A 172 33.36 4.69 -26.64
CA VAL A 172 33.64 3.40 -25.98
C VAL A 172 35.12 2.98 -26.05
N PRO A 173 35.83 3.11 -27.20
CA PRO A 173 37.27 2.82 -27.29
C PRO A 173 38.18 3.70 -26.42
N ASP A 174 37.72 4.87 -25.98
CA ASP A 174 38.51 5.84 -25.19
C ASP A 174 38.24 5.70 -23.67
N LEU A 175 37.45 4.70 -23.27
CA LEU A 175 36.98 4.51 -21.90
C LEU A 175 37.36 3.13 -21.36
N TRP A 176 37.58 3.05 -20.05
CA TRP A 176 37.54 1.82 -19.27
C TRP A 176 36.21 1.73 -18.52
N ALA A 177 35.55 0.58 -18.56
CA ALA A 177 34.31 0.34 -17.84
C ALA A 177 34.56 -0.45 -16.55
N PHE A 178 34.00 0.04 -15.44
CA PHE A 178 34.05 -0.60 -14.13
C PHE A 178 32.68 -1.15 -13.75
N VAL A 179 32.67 -2.41 -13.37
CA VAL A 179 31.52 -3.06 -12.74
C VAL A 179 31.76 -3.13 -11.25
N ASP A 180 30.85 -2.55 -10.47
CA ASP A 180 30.86 -2.70 -9.01
C ASP A 180 30.24 -4.06 -8.64
N CYS A 181 31.07 -5.00 -8.18
CA CYS A 181 30.63 -6.33 -7.77
C CYS A 181 29.75 -6.33 -6.52
N SER A 182 29.69 -5.23 -5.78
CA SER A 182 28.78 -5.06 -4.65
C SER A 182 27.47 -4.35 -5.00
N TYR A 183 27.26 -4.00 -6.28
CA TYR A 183 26.05 -3.29 -6.68
C TYR A 183 24.80 -4.11 -6.33
N PHE A 184 23.89 -3.50 -5.58
CA PHE A 184 22.71 -4.15 -5.05
C PHE A 184 21.87 -4.81 -6.15
N GLY A 185 21.63 -4.13 -7.28
CA GLY A 185 20.85 -4.69 -8.38
C GLY A 185 21.45 -5.97 -8.95
N ARG A 186 22.79 -6.08 -8.95
CA ARG A 186 23.47 -7.33 -9.31
C ARG A 186 23.30 -8.39 -8.23
N ILE A 187 23.55 -8.08 -6.95
CA ILE A 187 23.45 -9.07 -5.84
C ILE A 187 22.01 -9.58 -5.70
N SER A 188 21.01 -8.70 -5.81
CA SER A 188 19.59 -9.04 -5.75
C SER A 188 19.07 -9.74 -7.00
N SER A 189 19.94 -9.93 -8.02
CA SER A 189 19.58 -10.53 -9.31
C SER A 189 18.48 -9.77 -10.05
N ASP A 190 18.43 -8.43 -9.90
CA ASP A 190 17.54 -7.57 -10.66
C ASP A 190 18.12 -7.32 -12.05
N THR A 191 17.52 -7.96 -13.05
CA THR A 191 17.93 -7.92 -14.46
C THR A 191 17.38 -6.71 -15.22
N SER A 192 16.65 -5.81 -14.57
CA SER A 192 16.04 -4.63 -15.21
C SER A 192 16.90 -3.37 -15.15
N THR A 193 18.00 -3.44 -14.41
CA THR A 193 18.89 -2.31 -14.14
C THR A 193 20.33 -2.71 -14.41
N VAL A 194 21.12 -1.77 -14.94
CA VAL A 194 22.57 -1.92 -15.11
C VAL A 194 23.22 -0.63 -14.68
N LYS A 195 24.26 -0.73 -13.85
CA LYS A 195 25.06 0.41 -13.38
C LYS A 195 26.53 0.15 -13.65
N VAL A 196 27.18 1.09 -14.30
CA VAL A 196 28.60 1.00 -14.67
C VAL A 196 29.26 2.35 -14.44
N THR A 197 30.49 2.34 -13.96
CA THR A 197 31.32 3.54 -13.86
C THR A 197 32.33 3.54 -14.99
N LEU A 198 32.41 4.62 -15.77
CA LEU A 198 33.30 4.75 -16.92
C LEU A 198 34.42 5.73 -16.57
N LEU A 199 35.67 5.39 -16.89
CA LEU A 199 36.83 6.24 -16.71
C LEU A 199 37.50 6.50 -18.06
N ASP A 200 37.77 7.77 -18.37
CA ASP A 200 38.56 8.14 -19.53
C ASP A 200 39.99 7.57 -19.42
N LYS A 201 40.53 7.01 -20.52
CA LYS A 201 41.92 6.53 -20.61
C LYS A 201 42.95 7.60 -20.22
N ARG A 202 42.60 8.89 -20.36
CA ARG A 202 43.43 10.02 -19.90
C ARG A 202 43.38 10.25 -18.38
N ILE A 203 42.49 9.56 -17.67
CA ILE A 203 42.24 9.72 -16.22
C ILE A 203 41.96 11.19 -15.90
N GLN A 204 40.99 11.77 -16.62
CA GLN A 204 40.54 13.15 -16.41
C GLN A 204 39.10 13.21 -15.91
N ASN A 205 38.24 12.37 -16.48
CA ASN A 205 36.81 12.38 -16.21
C ASN A 205 36.35 11.00 -15.79
N ILE A 206 35.47 10.95 -14.78
CA ILE A 206 34.74 9.75 -14.40
C ILE A 206 33.25 9.95 -14.65
N THR A 207 32.60 8.97 -15.26
CA THR A 207 31.18 9.02 -15.60
C THR A 207 30.45 7.89 -14.92
N THR A 208 29.34 8.19 -14.23
CA THR A 208 28.43 7.13 -13.77
C THR A 208 27.32 6.98 -14.81
N LEU A 209 27.19 5.78 -15.36
CA LEU A 209 26.11 5.37 -16.25
C LEU A 209 25.15 4.47 -15.48
N PHE A 210 23.88 4.87 -15.45
CA PHE A 210 22.79 4.06 -14.96
C PHE A 210 21.78 3.82 -16.08
N LEU A 211 21.50 2.56 -16.38
CA LEU A 211 20.55 2.11 -17.40
C LEU A 211 19.40 1.36 -16.73
N GLN A 212 18.17 1.77 -17.02
CA GLN A 212 16.95 1.14 -16.55
C GLN A 212 16.04 0.84 -17.73
N THR A 213 15.45 -0.36 -17.78
CA THR A 213 14.32 -0.63 -18.69
C THR A 213 13.06 0.10 -18.21
N VAL A 214 12.38 0.79 -19.12
CA VAL A 214 11.25 1.66 -18.80
C VAL A 214 10.07 1.41 -19.74
N SER A 215 8.88 1.72 -19.24
CA SER A 215 7.70 1.92 -20.07
C SER A 215 7.73 3.32 -20.66
N LEU A 216 7.51 3.43 -21.96
CA LEU A 216 7.63 4.65 -22.73
C LEU A 216 6.30 4.98 -23.42
N GLU A 217 5.92 6.25 -23.38
CA GLU A 217 4.76 6.78 -24.09
C GLU A 217 5.14 7.98 -24.96
N ARG A 218 4.73 7.94 -26.22
CA ARG A 218 4.97 8.98 -27.23
C ARG A 218 3.62 9.55 -27.69
N PRO A 219 3.14 10.63 -27.05
CA PRO A 219 1.79 11.16 -27.30
C PRO A 219 1.51 11.56 -28.75
N TRP A 220 2.49 12.17 -29.44
CA TRP A 220 2.33 12.56 -30.85
C TRP A 220 2.12 11.36 -31.78
N LYS A 221 2.77 10.24 -31.48
CA LYS A 221 2.62 8.99 -32.22
C LYS A 221 1.49 8.09 -31.68
N ARG A 222 0.88 8.47 -30.54
CA ARG A 222 -0.12 7.68 -29.81
C ARG A 222 0.35 6.24 -29.59
N ARG A 223 1.64 6.07 -29.28
CA ARG A 223 2.28 4.76 -29.10
C ARG A 223 2.83 4.67 -27.68
N ALA A 224 2.48 3.58 -27.01
CA ALA A 224 3.19 3.10 -25.83
C ALA A 224 4.09 1.92 -26.26
N SER A 225 5.29 1.85 -25.73
CA SER A 225 6.26 0.78 -26.00
C SER A 225 7.18 0.57 -24.80
N SER A 226 8.05 -0.43 -24.89
CA SER A 226 9.21 -0.49 -24.01
C SER A 226 10.29 0.51 -24.47
N GLY A 227 11.22 0.78 -23.57
CA GLY A 227 12.45 1.49 -23.87
C GLY A 227 13.50 1.27 -22.79
N GLY A 228 14.67 1.85 -23.01
CA GLY A 228 15.77 1.89 -22.06
C GLY A 228 16.12 3.34 -21.79
N ALA A 229 16.29 3.71 -20.53
CA ALA A 229 16.69 5.05 -20.16
C ALA A 229 18.11 5.00 -19.58
N ALA A 230 19.05 5.54 -20.34
CA ALA A 230 20.43 5.72 -19.93
C ALA A 230 20.60 7.11 -19.32
N THR A 231 21.00 7.16 -18.06
CA THR A 231 21.30 8.39 -17.32
C THR A 231 22.79 8.47 -17.06
N PHE A 232 23.39 9.61 -17.39
CA PHE A 232 24.83 9.87 -17.24
C PHE A 232 25.07 11.06 -16.34
N THR A 233 26.12 10.98 -15.52
CA THR A 233 26.73 12.15 -14.87
C THR A 233 28.24 12.02 -14.97
N THR A 234 28.88 13.01 -15.60
CA THR A 234 30.33 13.06 -15.77
C THR A 234 30.91 14.07 -14.79
N THR A 235 31.90 13.65 -14.02
CA THR A 235 32.59 14.48 -13.04
C THR A 235 34.08 14.53 -13.37
N PRO A 236 34.68 15.74 -13.52
CA PRO A 236 36.12 15.87 -13.63
C PRO A 236 36.81 15.38 -12.35
N LEU A 237 37.83 14.54 -12.47
CA LEU A 237 38.59 14.07 -11.31
C LEU A 237 39.26 15.23 -10.55
N SER A 238 39.58 16.33 -11.24
CA SER A 238 40.13 17.54 -10.64
C SER A 238 39.15 18.26 -9.69
N SER A 239 37.84 18.00 -9.79
CA SER A 239 36.84 18.56 -8.89
C SER A 239 36.58 17.66 -7.67
N LEU A 240 37.19 16.47 -7.60
CA LEU A 240 37.07 15.55 -6.49
C LEU A 240 38.18 15.78 -5.44
N LYS A 241 37.83 15.69 -4.16
CA LYS A 241 38.76 15.79 -3.03
C LYS A 241 38.48 14.70 -2.02
N VAL A 242 39.53 14.13 -1.46
CA VAL A 242 39.45 13.18 -0.34
C VAL A 242 39.51 13.96 0.97
N VAL A 243 38.46 13.87 1.78
CA VAL A 243 38.38 14.46 3.13
C VAL A 243 37.97 13.33 4.08
N ASP A 244 38.77 13.08 5.11
CA ASP A 244 38.52 12.02 6.11
C ASP A 244 38.28 10.63 5.50
N GLY A 245 38.95 10.32 4.38
CA GLY A 245 38.81 9.05 3.66
C GLY A 245 37.56 8.93 2.78
N VAL A 246 36.74 9.99 2.69
CA VAL A 246 35.54 10.05 1.84
C VAL A 246 35.79 11.02 0.68
N VAL A 247 35.33 10.65 -0.52
CA VAL A 247 35.45 11.50 -1.70
C VAL A 247 34.27 12.46 -1.79
N HIS A 248 34.57 13.74 -1.94
CA HIS A 248 33.59 14.80 -2.13
C HIS A 248 33.85 15.52 -3.46
N SER A 249 32.78 15.90 -4.16
CA SER A 249 32.89 16.77 -5.33
C SER A 249 32.71 18.24 -4.94
N THR A 250 33.49 19.13 -5.56
CA THR A 250 33.29 20.58 -5.46
C THR A 250 32.26 21.10 -6.46
N GLU A 251 31.82 20.28 -7.40
CA GLU A 251 30.85 20.63 -8.45
C GLU A 251 29.52 19.91 -8.24
N ARG A 252 28.45 20.47 -8.82
CA ARG A 252 27.13 19.84 -8.80
C ARG A 252 27.00 18.88 -9.98
N ALA A 253 26.28 17.78 -9.77
CA ALA A 253 25.96 16.82 -10.81
C ALA A 253 25.18 17.47 -11.96
N THR A 254 25.59 17.17 -13.18
CA THR A 254 24.85 17.51 -14.40
C THR A 254 24.42 16.22 -15.06
N TYR A 255 23.11 16.07 -15.26
CA TYR A 255 22.55 14.84 -15.81
C TYR A 255 22.27 14.96 -17.30
N GLN A 256 22.68 13.93 -18.03
CA GLN A 256 22.29 13.71 -19.41
C GLN A 256 21.45 12.43 -19.46
N VAL A 257 20.43 12.42 -20.30
CA VAL A 257 19.54 11.26 -20.46
C VAL A 257 19.42 10.92 -21.94
N ALA A 258 19.47 9.64 -22.25
CA ALA A 258 19.20 9.10 -23.58
C ALA A 258 18.19 7.96 -23.50
N ILE A 259 17.37 7.83 -24.54
CA ILE A 259 16.32 6.81 -24.64
C ILE A 259 16.62 5.86 -25.80
N GLY A 260 16.71 4.57 -25.50
CA GLY A 260 16.68 3.49 -26.48
C GLY A 260 15.22 3.13 -26.78
N TRP A 261 14.81 3.22 -28.04
CA TRP A 261 13.48 2.80 -28.47
C TRP A 261 13.40 1.27 -28.48
N ASP A 262 12.30 0.70 -28.00
CA ASP A 262 12.02 -0.75 -28.04
C ASP A 262 13.05 -1.64 -27.28
N PHE A 263 14.08 -1.05 -26.65
CA PHE A 263 14.93 -1.72 -25.66
C PHE A 263 14.06 -2.31 -24.52
N PRO A 264 14.38 -3.49 -23.96
CA PRO A 264 15.55 -4.36 -24.21
C PRO A 264 15.40 -5.33 -25.40
N TYR A 265 14.33 -5.24 -26.19
CA TYR A 265 14.07 -6.16 -27.30
C TYR A 265 14.81 -5.80 -28.59
N ASP A 266 15.25 -4.54 -28.71
CA ASP A 266 16.20 -4.12 -29.73
C ASP A 266 17.36 -3.37 -29.07
N VAL A 267 18.55 -3.98 -29.12
CA VAL A 267 19.79 -3.41 -28.58
C VAL A 267 20.65 -2.80 -29.71
N SER A 268 20.27 -3.02 -30.97
CA SER A 268 21.06 -2.60 -32.14
C SER A 268 20.84 -1.13 -32.51
N GLU A 269 19.69 -0.58 -32.12
CA GLU A 269 19.37 0.83 -32.36
C GLU A 269 20.09 1.76 -31.37
N PRO A 270 20.66 2.88 -31.85
CA PRO A 270 21.34 3.84 -30.99
C PRO A 270 20.36 4.58 -30.07
N PHE A 271 20.82 4.89 -28.86
CA PHE A 271 20.03 5.68 -27.92
C PHE A 271 19.97 7.14 -28.38
N VAL A 272 18.80 7.76 -28.23
CA VAL A 272 18.57 9.13 -28.66
C VAL A 272 18.56 10.08 -27.45
N PRO A 273 19.32 11.19 -27.48
CA PRO A 273 19.33 12.17 -26.41
C PRO A 273 17.96 12.81 -26.14
N VAL A 274 17.63 12.99 -24.87
CA VAL A 274 16.40 13.65 -24.42
C VAL A 274 16.68 14.71 -23.36
N VAL A 275 15.83 15.74 -23.33
CA VAL A 275 15.89 16.81 -22.33
C VAL A 275 14.74 16.65 -21.36
N LEU A 276 15.05 16.40 -20.08
CA LEU A 276 14.06 16.30 -19.02
C LEU A 276 13.42 17.66 -18.74
N THR A 277 12.10 17.71 -18.59
CA THR A 277 11.39 18.93 -18.15
C THR A 277 11.67 19.27 -16.69
N ALA A 278 11.88 18.26 -15.85
CA ALA A 278 12.23 18.39 -14.44
C ALA A 278 13.03 17.16 -13.98
N LEU A 279 13.96 17.36 -13.04
CA LEU A 279 14.73 16.26 -12.45
C LEU A 279 13.88 15.37 -11.53
N ILE A 280 12.84 15.95 -10.90
CA ILE A 280 11.88 15.23 -10.05
C ILE A 280 10.52 15.23 -10.75
N PRO A 281 9.98 14.07 -11.15
CA PRO A 281 8.71 13.98 -11.83
C PRO A 281 7.53 14.04 -10.83
N PRO A 282 6.58 14.98 -10.99
CA PRO A 282 5.46 15.11 -10.04
C PRO A 282 4.45 13.96 -10.12
N SER A 283 4.40 13.25 -11.24
CA SER A 283 3.47 12.14 -11.53
C SER A 283 4.11 10.75 -11.34
N GLY A 284 5.38 10.69 -10.92
CA GLY A 284 6.18 9.45 -10.94
C GLY A 284 6.70 9.08 -12.32
N ARG A 285 6.38 9.88 -13.35
CA ARG A 285 6.82 9.69 -14.73
C ARG A 285 7.60 10.91 -15.21
N TRP A 286 8.80 10.70 -15.75
CA TRP A 286 9.52 11.80 -16.37
C TRP A 286 8.84 12.22 -17.65
N HIS A 287 8.71 13.53 -17.82
CA HIS A 287 8.37 14.16 -19.07
C HIS A 287 9.64 14.72 -19.70
N ALA A 288 9.85 14.44 -20.97
CA ALA A 288 11.06 14.83 -21.69
C ALA A 288 10.75 15.11 -23.15
N ASN A 289 11.64 15.84 -23.81
CA ASN A 289 11.58 16.07 -25.25
C ASN A 289 12.80 15.44 -25.93
N VAL A 290 12.60 14.81 -27.09
CA VAL A 290 13.69 14.33 -27.94
C VAL A 290 14.53 15.52 -28.40
N ALA A 291 15.83 15.53 -28.12
CA ALA A 291 16.68 16.70 -28.34
C ALA A 291 16.72 17.14 -29.83
N ALA A 292 16.68 16.18 -30.75
CA ALA A 292 16.77 16.46 -32.19
C ALA A 292 15.46 16.95 -32.83
N THR A 293 14.30 16.52 -32.33
CA THR A 293 12.99 16.75 -32.98
C THR A 293 11.98 17.51 -32.12
N ASP A 294 12.33 17.78 -30.86
CA ASP A 294 11.43 18.33 -29.84
C ASP A 294 10.13 17.51 -29.65
N GLU A 295 10.19 16.19 -29.94
CA GLU A 295 9.05 15.29 -29.73
C GLU A 295 8.86 15.02 -28.23
N PRO A 296 7.69 15.30 -27.64
CA PRO A 296 7.42 15.01 -26.25
C PRO A 296 7.27 13.51 -26.06
N LEU A 297 7.83 13.02 -24.96
CA LEU A 297 7.68 11.66 -24.49
C LEU A 297 7.52 11.66 -22.97
N SER A 298 7.00 10.56 -22.44
CA SER A 298 7.05 10.28 -21.02
C SER A 298 7.51 8.86 -20.76
N PHE A 299 8.28 8.66 -19.70
CA PHE A 299 8.80 7.35 -19.36
C PHE A 299 8.93 7.16 -17.85
N SER A 300 8.82 5.91 -17.41
CA SER A 300 9.03 5.48 -16.03
C SER A 300 9.19 3.97 -15.96
N GLY A 301 9.66 3.47 -14.83
CA GLY A 301 9.34 2.11 -14.45
C GLY A 301 7.85 1.99 -14.14
N SER A 302 7.26 0.81 -14.34
CA SER A 302 5.89 0.57 -13.91
C SER A 302 5.69 -0.85 -13.39
N MET A 303 4.79 -1.00 -12.43
CA MET A 303 4.37 -2.29 -11.91
C MET A 303 2.94 -2.22 -11.39
N GLY A 304 2.32 -3.36 -11.17
CA GLY A 304 0.94 -3.48 -10.72
C GLY A 304 0.04 -4.01 -11.82
N ILE A 305 -1.26 -3.81 -11.64
CA ILE A 305 -2.29 -4.49 -12.42
C ILE A 305 -3.25 -3.51 -13.08
N TYR A 306 -3.71 -3.86 -14.27
CA TYR A 306 -4.83 -3.19 -14.91
C TYR A 306 -5.82 -4.20 -15.50
N ARG A 307 -7.01 -3.73 -15.83
CA ARG A 307 -8.04 -4.52 -16.50
C ARG A 307 -8.50 -3.80 -17.76
N LYS A 308 -8.44 -4.49 -18.90
CA LYS A 308 -8.67 -3.96 -20.27
C LYS A 308 -7.64 -2.91 -20.70
N TYR A 309 -7.57 -1.78 -19.99
CA TYR A 309 -6.64 -0.69 -20.28
C TYR A 309 -6.20 0.03 -18.98
N PRO A 310 -4.93 0.47 -18.89
CA PRO A 310 -4.41 1.21 -17.73
C PRO A 310 -5.22 2.48 -17.39
N ASP A 311 -5.80 3.13 -18.40
CA ASP A 311 -6.59 4.35 -18.23
C ASP A 311 -8.04 4.13 -17.77
N VAL A 312 -8.50 2.88 -17.71
CA VAL A 312 -9.88 2.55 -17.33
C VAL A 312 -9.91 1.99 -15.91
N GLN A 313 -9.14 0.95 -15.64
CA GLN A 313 -9.13 0.25 -14.35
C GLN A 313 -7.71 -0.19 -14.04
N SER A 314 -7.09 0.44 -13.05
CA SER A 314 -5.69 0.20 -12.72
C SER A 314 -5.36 0.44 -11.25
N SER A 315 -4.41 -0.34 -10.75
CA SER A 315 -3.62 -0.09 -9.54
C SER A 315 -2.17 -0.27 -9.94
N VAL A 316 -1.49 0.83 -10.21
CA VAL A 316 -0.17 0.83 -10.82
C VAL A 316 0.73 1.71 -9.99
N ASP A 317 1.96 1.26 -9.78
CA ASP A 317 3.00 2.10 -9.25
C ASP A 317 3.91 2.57 -10.38
N TYR A 318 4.12 3.87 -10.44
CA TYR A 318 5.11 4.48 -11.32
C TYR A 318 6.32 4.85 -10.49
N TYR A 319 7.46 4.28 -10.85
CA TYR A 319 8.71 4.54 -10.16
C TYR A 319 9.73 5.18 -11.11
N TYR A 320 10.58 5.98 -10.52
CA TYR A 320 11.70 6.65 -11.16
C TYR A 320 12.93 6.49 -10.25
N TRP A 321 14.09 6.98 -10.66
CA TRP A 321 15.28 7.01 -9.82
C TRP A 321 15.71 8.43 -9.52
N ASP A 322 16.18 8.69 -8.31
CA ASP A 322 16.60 10.04 -7.92
C ASP A 322 17.85 10.51 -8.68
N LEU A 323 17.85 11.80 -9.02
CA LEU A 323 18.95 12.51 -9.66
C LEU A 323 19.53 13.55 -8.67
N PRO A 324 20.31 13.12 -7.66
CA PRO A 324 20.79 13.98 -6.58
C PRO A 324 21.73 15.08 -7.09
N SER A 325 21.83 16.20 -6.36
CA SER A 325 22.72 17.31 -6.76
C SER A 325 24.21 17.00 -6.63
N ASP A 326 24.56 16.01 -5.82
CA ASP A 326 25.95 15.55 -5.62
C ASP A 326 26.21 14.31 -6.49
N PRO A 327 27.21 14.35 -7.39
CA PRO A 327 27.51 13.21 -8.26
C PRO A 327 28.01 11.99 -7.48
N MET A 328 28.61 12.21 -6.30
CA MET A 328 29.07 11.10 -5.47
C MET A 328 27.92 10.30 -4.86
N THR A 329 26.86 10.99 -4.47
CA THR A 329 25.62 10.35 -4.02
C THR A 329 25.00 9.48 -5.12
N PHE A 330 25.01 9.91 -6.39
CA PHE A 330 24.50 9.10 -7.51
C PHE A 330 25.40 7.88 -7.80
N MET A 331 26.72 8.05 -7.68
CA MET A 331 27.68 6.95 -7.80
C MET A 331 27.55 5.93 -6.67
N SER A 332 27.26 6.36 -5.44
CA SER A 332 27.14 5.44 -4.30
C SER A 332 25.78 4.75 -4.22
N THR A 333 24.68 5.46 -4.43
CA THR A 333 23.32 4.92 -4.20
C THR A 333 22.33 5.45 -5.23
N ILE A 334 21.62 4.53 -5.88
CA ILE A 334 20.45 4.86 -6.71
C ILE A 334 19.21 4.63 -5.86
N LYS A 335 18.42 5.68 -5.63
CA LYS A 335 17.16 5.58 -4.88
C LYS A 335 16.02 5.45 -5.86
N PHE A 336 15.04 4.59 -5.58
CA PHE A 336 13.83 4.43 -6.38
C PHE A 336 12.57 4.91 -5.67
N PRO A 337 12.23 6.20 -5.78
CA PRO A 337 10.95 6.67 -5.30
C PRO A 337 9.82 6.21 -6.22
N SER A 338 8.66 5.96 -5.63
CA SER A 338 7.50 5.49 -6.36
C SER A 338 6.22 6.23 -5.97
N ILE A 339 5.33 6.38 -6.95
CA ILE A 339 4.03 7.03 -6.82
C ILE A 339 2.96 6.05 -7.28
N HIS A 340 2.22 5.52 -6.30
CA HIS A 340 1.13 4.61 -6.59
C HIS A 340 -0.09 5.40 -7.08
N VAL A 341 -0.62 4.99 -8.22
CA VAL A 341 -1.79 5.55 -8.90
C VAL A 341 -2.89 4.49 -8.99
N MET A 342 -4.06 4.84 -8.48
CA MET A 342 -5.26 4.02 -8.55
C MET A 342 -6.34 4.73 -9.36
N ARG A 343 -6.89 4.03 -10.36
CA ARG A 343 -7.95 4.55 -11.23
C ARG A 343 -9.04 3.50 -11.45
N ASP A 344 -10.29 3.93 -11.40
CA ASP A 344 -11.44 3.11 -11.76
C ASP A 344 -12.54 3.96 -12.41
N GLY A 345 -12.69 3.77 -13.72
CA GLY A 345 -13.70 4.42 -14.55
C GLY A 345 -15.14 4.07 -14.14
N TRP A 346 -15.38 3.00 -13.38
CA TRP A 346 -16.70 2.68 -12.81
C TRP A 346 -16.98 3.37 -11.47
N GLY A 347 -16.02 4.16 -10.96
CA GLY A 347 -16.17 4.95 -9.75
C GLY A 347 -17.38 5.90 -9.78
N TYR A 348 -17.80 6.39 -10.95
CA TYR A 348 -18.96 7.31 -11.06
C TYR A 348 -20.26 6.66 -10.58
N TYR A 349 -20.48 5.38 -10.88
CA TYR A 349 -21.70 4.69 -10.49
C TYR A 349 -21.76 4.52 -8.97
N ARG A 350 -20.63 4.13 -8.37
CA ARG A 350 -20.47 4.00 -6.91
C ARG A 350 -20.59 5.35 -6.21
N TYR A 351 -20.05 6.41 -6.81
CA TYR A 351 -20.21 7.79 -6.33
C TYR A 351 -21.67 8.19 -6.23
N PHE A 352 -22.48 7.99 -7.29
CA PHE A 352 -23.91 8.36 -7.25
C PHE A 352 -24.72 7.53 -6.26
N ILE A 353 -24.40 6.25 -6.09
CA ILE A 353 -25.04 5.39 -5.08
C ILE A 353 -24.74 5.91 -3.67
N GLY A 354 -23.47 6.09 -3.33
CA GLY A 354 -23.04 6.55 -2.01
C GLY A 354 -23.57 7.95 -1.70
N PHE A 355 -23.45 8.89 -2.65
CA PHE A 355 -23.92 10.26 -2.49
C PHE A 355 -25.44 10.33 -2.31
N GLY A 356 -26.19 9.56 -3.12
CA GLY A 356 -27.65 9.54 -3.04
C GLY A 356 -28.16 9.07 -1.68
N ILE A 357 -27.52 8.06 -1.09
CA ILE A 357 -27.89 7.55 0.24
C ILE A 357 -27.39 8.47 1.35
N GLY A 358 -26.18 9.02 1.23
CA GLY A 358 -25.64 10.03 2.14
C GLY A 358 -26.57 11.25 2.23
N PHE A 359 -27.05 11.77 1.10
CA PHE A 359 -28.01 12.88 1.06
C PHE A 359 -29.31 12.55 1.80
N ASN A 360 -29.87 11.36 1.57
CA ASN A 360 -31.10 10.94 2.24
C ASN A 360 -30.90 10.76 3.75
N LEU A 361 -29.77 10.19 4.16
CA LEU A 361 -29.42 10.02 5.57
C LEU A 361 -29.22 11.37 6.26
N ALA A 362 -28.53 12.32 5.61
CA ALA A 362 -28.38 13.69 6.09
C ALA A 362 -29.73 14.38 6.26
N HIS A 363 -30.64 14.24 5.30
CA HIS A 363 -32.00 14.77 5.40
C HIS A 363 -32.77 14.17 6.58
N THR A 364 -32.71 12.85 6.79
CA THR A 364 -33.37 12.21 7.94
C THR A 364 -32.78 12.68 9.29
N ILE A 365 -31.45 12.81 9.38
CA ILE A 365 -30.77 13.34 10.57
C ILE A 365 -31.17 14.79 10.82
N LEU A 366 -31.24 15.63 9.79
CA LEU A 366 -31.66 17.03 9.91
C LEU A 366 -33.10 17.15 10.45
N VAL A 367 -34.04 16.39 9.87
CA VAL A 367 -35.44 16.35 10.33
C VAL A 367 -35.52 15.86 11.78
N ALA A 368 -34.75 14.83 12.14
CA ALA A 368 -34.65 14.34 13.52
C ALA A 368 -34.16 15.42 14.50
N CYS A 369 -33.15 16.20 14.13
CA CYS A 369 -32.66 17.32 14.93
C CYS A 369 -33.71 18.42 15.10
N ILE A 370 -34.42 18.79 14.02
CA ILE A 370 -35.48 19.81 14.06
C ILE A 370 -36.61 19.36 15.01
N ILE A 371 -37.04 18.10 14.92
CA ILE A 371 -38.06 17.53 15.81
C ILE A 371 -37.60 17.57 17.27
N THR A 372 -36.35 17.18 17.55
CA THR A 372 -35.76 17.19 18.89
C THR A 372 -35.78 18.60 19.49
N VAL A 373 -35.34 19.61 18.72
CA VAL A 373 -35.32 21.02 19.16
C VAL A 373 -36.74 21.54 19.41
N ASN A 374 -37.70 21.22 18.55
CA ASN A 374 -39.08 21.68 18.71
C ASN A 374 -39.77 21.07 19.93
N ILE A 375 -39.55 19.77 20.20
CA ILE A 375 -40.06 19.10 21.41
C ILE A 375 -39.42 19.70 22.65
N TYR A 376 -38.11 19.91 22.63
CA TYR A 376 -37.41 20.55 23.76
C TYR A 376 -37.95 21.96 24.04
N ARG A 377 -38.21 22.77 23.01
CA ARG A 377 -38.77 24.11 23.15
C ARG A 377 -40.21 24.12 23.68
N ARG A 378 -41.04 23.14 23.28
CA ARG A 378 -42.45 23.08 23.68
C ARG A 378 -42.63 22.49 25.09
N ASP A 379 -41.94 21.39 25.36
CA ASP A 379 -42.23 20.55 26.53
C ASP A 379 -41.08 20.52 27.55
N GLY A 380 -39.91 21.11 27.25
CA GLY A 380 -38.72 21.07 28.10
C GLY A 380 -38.04 19.70 28.18
N ILE A 381 -38.50 18.72 27.40
CA ILE A 381 -38.04 17.33 27.45
C ILE A 381 -37.05 17.09 26.31
N LEU A 382 -35.83 16.62 26.64
CA LEU A 382 -34.85 16.19 25.65
C LEU A 382 -35.22 14.79 25.13
N TRP A 383 -35.81 14.74 23.94
CA TRP A 383 -36.17 13.49 23.26
C TRP A 383 -35.37 13.31 21.97
N ILE A 384 -34.46 12.33 21.96
CA ILE A 384 -33.67 12.00 20.77
C ILE A 384 -34.36 10.85 20.01
N PRO A 385 -34.74 11.04 18.74
CA PRO A 385 -35.36 9.99 17.94
C PRO A 385 -34.36 8.90 17.56
N ASP A 386 -34.85 7.67 17.48
CA ASP A 386 -34.11 6.59 16.83
C ASP A 386 -34.23 6.71 15.30
N VAL A 387 -33.12 7.03 14.65
CA VAL A 387 -33.06 7.23 13.20
C VAL A 387 -32.95 5.89 12.46
N TYR A 388 -32.56 4.81 13.14
CA TYR A 388 -32.24 3.53 12.51
C TYR A 388 -33.39 2.92 11.69
N PRO A 389 -34.65 2.87 12.17
CA PRO A 389 -35.77 2.33 11.39
C PRO A 389 -36.00 3.04 10.05
N SER A 390 -35.69 4.34 9.99
CA SER A 390 -35.89 5.16 8.79
C SER A 390 -34.84 4.90 7.69
N ILE A 391 -33.70 4.29 8.05
CA ILE A 391 -32.54 4.12 7.15
C ILE A 391 -32.37 2.67 6.67
N GLN A 392 -32.92 1.69 7.40
CA GLN A 392 -32.76 0.25 7.12
C GLN A 392 -33.04 -0.16 5.67
N ARG A 393 -34.19 0.24 5.11
CA ARG A 393 -34.55 -0.10 3.71
C ARG A 393 -33.56 0.48 2.71
N ARG A 394 -33.01 1.67 2.99
CA ARG A 394 -32.07 2.36 2.12
C ARG A 394 -30.69 1.72 2.17
N VAL A 395 -30.28 1.24 3.35
CA VAL A 395 -29.06 0.44 3.52
C VAL A 395 -29.13 -0.84 2.69
N VAL A 396 -30.27 -1.56 2.71
CA VAL A 396 -30.43 -2.75 1.86
C VAL A 396 -30.36 -2.40 0.38
N LEU A 397 -31.08 -1.35 -0.05
CA LEU A 397 -31.04 -0.89 -1.44
C LEU A 397 -29.62 -0.51 -1.88
N ARG A 398 -28.87 0.20 -1.02
CA ARG A 398 -27.44 0.50 -1.25
C ARG A 398 -26.68 -0.76 -1.58
N THR A 399 -26.77 -1.75 -0.68
CA THR A 399 -25.97 -2.96 -0.75
C THR A 399 -26.31 -3.76 -2.01
N VAL A 400 -27.58 -3.82 -2.39
CA VAL A 400 -28.01 -4.47 -3.64
C VAL A 400 -27.44 -3.75 -4.87
N LEU A 401 -27.50 -2.42 -4.93
CA LEU A 401 -26.94 -1.64 -6.05
C LEU A 401 -25.41 -1.72 -6.12
N TRP A 402 -24.76 -1.77 -4.96
CA TRP A 402 -23.31 -1.99 -4.88
C TRP A 402 -22.93 -3.40 -5.36
N LEU A 403 -23.66 -4.44 -4.94
CA LEU A 403 -23.45 -5.82 -5.41
C LEU A 403 -23.69 -5.94 -6.92
N SER A 404 -24.70 -5.27 -7.48
CA SER A 404 -24.89 -5.25 -8.94
C SER A 404 -23.72 -4.58 -9.66
N THR A 405 -23.13 -3.54 -9.06
CA THR A 405 -21.90 -2.93 -9.60
C THR A 405 -20.74 -3.92 -9.60
N CYS A 406 -20.56 -4.64 -8.49
CA CYS A 406 -19.52 -5.66 -8.37
C CYS A 406 -19.71 -6.73 -9.43
N TYR A 407 -20.93 -7.21 -9.64
CA TYR A 407 -21.24 -8.17 -10.70
C TYR A 407 -20.93 -7.62 -12.11
N MET A 408 -21.34 -6.39 -12.43
CA MET A 408 -21.11 -5.77 -13.74
C MET A 408 -19.64 -5.50 -14.06
N THR A 409 -18.82 -5.31 -13.02
CA THR A 409 -17.38 -5.02 -13.13
C THR A 409 -16.49 -6.24 -12.90
N ASP A 410 -17.09 -7.44 -12.87
CA ASP A 410 -16.44 -8.70 -12.51
C ASP A 410 -15.59 -8.57 -11.23
N TRP A 411 -16.19 -7.95 -10.21
CA TRP A 411 -15.61 -7.77 -8.88
C TRP A 411 -14.27 -7.02 -8.86
N TRP A 412 -13.97 -6.19 -9.88
CA TRP A 412 -12.70 -5.46 -9.98
C TRP A 412 -12.35 -4.70 -8.70
N TYR A 413 -13.25 -3.83 -8.23
CA TYR A 413 -12.96 -2.97 -7.09
C TYR A 413 -12.73 -3.75 -5.78
N PRO A 414 -13.60 -4.71 -5.38
CA PRO A 414 -13.34 -5.54 -4.21
C PRO A 414 -12.04 -6.34 -4.34
N PHE A 415 -11.77 -6.87 -5.54
CA PHE A 415 -10.54 -7.59 -5.83
C PHE A 415 -9.30 -6.70 -5.72
N GLN A 416 -9.30 -5.51 -6.32
CA GLN A 416 -8.21 -4.54 -6.26
C GLN A 416 -7.91 -4.14 -4.80
N THR A 417 -8.95 -3.96 -4.00
CA THR A 417 -8.82 -3.68 -2.57
C THR A 417 -8.17 -4.84 -1.82
N ALA A 418 -8.63 -6.07 -2.08
CA ALA A 418 -8.08 -7.28 -1.50
C ALA A 418 -6.60 -7.48 -1.90
N MET A 419 -6.28 -7.26 -3.17
CA MET A 419 -4.90 -7.27 -3.70
C MET A 419 -4.03 -6.27 -2.93
N ASN A 420 -4.47 -5.01 -2.83
CA ASN A 420 -3.69 -3.97 -2.16
C ASN A 420 -3.51 -4.26 -0.66
N GLN A 421 -4.52 -4.80 0.02
CA GLN A 421 -4.42 -5.22 1.42
C GLN A 421 -3.45 -6.41 1.58
N GLY A 422 -3.53 -7.40 0.69
CA GLY A 422 -2.68 -8.59 0.69
C GLY A 422 -1.21 -8.27 0.43
N LEU A 423 -0.93 -7.37 -0.52
CA LEU A 423 0.41 -6.86 -0.80
C LEU A 423 1.02 -6.18 0.45
N VAL A 424 0.25 -5.31 1.12
CA VAL A 424 0.66 -4.68 2.39
C VAL A 424 0.93 -5.73 3.48
N ARG A 425 0.06 -6.73 3.62
CA ARG A 425 0.23 -7.83 4.60
C ARG A 425 1.49 -8.64 4.34
N ARG A 426 1.80 -8.90 3.07
CA ARG A 426 2.96 -9.71 2.65
C ARG A 426 4.26 -8.92 2.53
N LYS A 427 4.20 -7.59 2.68
CA LYS A 427 5.33 -6.69 2.42
C LYS A 427 5.91 -6.87 1.01
N LEU A 428 5.06 -7.28 0.08
CA LEU A 428 5.33 -7.23 -1.35
C LEU A 428 4.93 -5.81 -1.73
N GLU A 429 5.92 -4.94 -1.93
CA GLU A 429 5.80 -3.49 -1.84
C GLU A 429 4.71 -2.87 -2.77
N PHE A 430 4.40 -1.60 -2.48
CA PHE A 430 3.66 -0.63 -3.33
C PHE A 430 2.16 -0.85 -3.56
N ALA A 431 1.37 -0.77 -2.49
CA ALA A 431 -0.08 -0.75 -2.61
C ALA A 431 -0.71 0.49 -1.97
N LEU A 432 -1.61 1.14 -2.72
CA LEU A 432 -2.50 2.17 -2.19
C LEU A 432 -3.78 1.53 -1.66
N TYR A 433 -3.90 1.51 -0.33
CA TYR A 433 -5.14 1.11 0.32
C TYR A 433 -5.97 2.36 0.64
N LEU A 434 -7.14 2.53 0.00
CA LEU A 434 -8.10 3.58 0.35
C LEU A 434 -9.11 3.03 1.38
N PRO A 435 -8.87 3.20 2.70
CA PRO A 435 -9.72 2.63 3.74
C PRO A 435 -11.16 3.15 3.65
N GLU A 436 -11.35 4.36 3.14
CA GLU A 436 -12.64 5.04 3.09
C GLU A 436 -13.69 4.32 2.26
N LEU A 437 -13.28 3.74 1.14
CA LEU A 437 -14.16 3.02 0.23
C LEU A 437 -14.64 1.71 0.85
N VAL A 438 -13.67 0.92 1.30
CA VAL A 438 -13.91 -0.37 1.97
C VAL A 438 -14.76 -0.15 3.22
N ARG A 439 -14.44 0.92 3.97
CA ARG A 439 -15.14 1.25 5.19
C ARG A 439 -16.61 1.54 4.93
N SER A 440 -16.94 2.33 3.92
CA SER A 440 -18.32 2.66 3.55
C SER A 440 -19.08 1.43 3.04
N ASP A 441 -18.51 0.68 2.10
CA ASP A 441 -19.17 -0.46 1.46
C ASP A 441 -19.41 -1.62 2.42
N CYS A 442 -18.36 -2.06 3.14
CA CYS A 442 -18.47 -3.19 4.06
C CYS A 442 -19.33 -2.85 5.30
N LEU A 443 -19.39 -1.58 5.73
CA LEU A 443 -20.29 -1.14 6.80
C LEU A 443 -21.74 -1.34 6.38
N MET A 444 -22.10 -0.96 5.17
CA MET A 444 -23.48 -1.10 4.70
C MET A 444 -23.86 -2.52 4.30
N LEU A 445 -22.90 -3.30 3.82
CA LEU A 445 -23.08 -4.74 3.70
C LEU A 445 -23.39 -5.36 5.08
N THR A 446 -22.62 -5.01 6.11
CA THR A 446 -22.83 -5.49 7.49
C THR A 446 -24.19 -5.08 8.03
N LEU A 447 -24.56 -3.81 7.91
CA LEU A 447 -25.85 -3.30 8.36
C LEU A 447 -27.02 -3.95 7.61
N ALA A 448 -26.89 -4.19 6.29
CA ALA A 448 -27.92 -4.85 5.49
C ALA A 448 -28.13 -6.31 5.94
N VAL A 449 -27.06 -7.08 6.12
CA VAL A 449 -27.14 -8.48 6.56
C VAL A 449 -27.77 -8.58 7.95
N VAL A 450 -27.31 -7.75 8.90
CA VAL A 450 -27.85 -7.73 10.25
C VAL A 450 -29.32 -7.30 10.27
N TYR A 451 -29.70 -6.33 9.44
CA TYR A 451 -31.10 -5.92 9.30
C TYR A 451 -31.98 -7.04 8.75
N VAL A 452 -31.55 -7.75 7.70
CA VAL A 452 -32.30 -8.89 7.14
C VAL A 452 -32.46 -9.98 8.21
N ALA A 453 -31.40 -10.33 8.92
CA ALA A 453 -31.46 -11.30 10.02
C ALA A 453 -32.43 -10.85 11.13
N ALA A 454 -32.39 -9.57 11.51
CA ALA A 454 -33.28 -9.00 12.52
C ALA A 454 -34.75 -9.02 12.07
N ALA A 455 -35.01 -8.72 10.79
CA ALA A 455 -36.34 -8.78 10.20
C ALA A 455 -36.90 -10.22 10.19
N VAL A 456 -36.08 -11.21 9.81
CA VAL A 456 -36.44 -12.63 9.83
C VAL A 456 -36.73 -13.09 11.27
N CYS A 457 -35.88 -12.73 12.23
CA CYS A 457 -36.06 -13.08 13.64
C CYS A 457 -37.17 -12.28 14.34
N ARG A 458 -37.68 -11.23 13.67
CA ARG A 458 -38.63 -10.23 14.20
C ARG A 458 -38.14 -9.59 15.50
N VAL A 459 -36.88 -9.15 15.52
CA VAL A 459 -36.27 -8.46 16.67
C VAL A 459 -35.83 -7.05 16.28
N ARG A 460 -35.80 -6.13 17.26
CA ARG A 460 -35.20 -4.81 17.11
C ARG A 460 -33.74 -4.88 17.58
N VAL A 461 -32.82 -4.45 16.72
CA VAL A 461 -31.39 -4.36 17.02
C VAL A 461 -30.95 -2.91 17.13
N GLN A 462 -29.99 -2.65 18.00
CA GLN A 462 -29.44 -1.32 18.23
C GLN A 462 -28.34 -1.01 17.22
N LEU A 463 -28.44 0.12 16.52
CA LEU A 463 -27.48 0.52 15.48
C LEU A 463 -26.05 0.60 16.01
N PHE A 464 -25.86 1.18 17.20
CA PHE A 464 -24.52 1.40 17.76
C PHE A 464 -23.76 0.10 18.05
N VAL A 465 -24.47 -0.99 18.38
CA VAL A 465 -23.85 -2.29 18.62
C VAL A 465 -23.28 -2.83 17.30
N VAL A 466 -24.05 -2.75 16.22
CA VAL A 466 -23.63 -3.25 14.90
C VAL A 466 -22.47 -2.43 14.35
N VAL A 467 -22.54 -1.10 14.45
CA VAL A 467 -21.46 -0.19 14.06
C VAL A 467 -20.22 -0.44 14.91
N GLY A 468 -20.37 -0.63 16.23
CA GLY A 468 -19.26 -0.93 17.13
C GLY A 468 -18.54 -2.24 16.78
N VAL A 469 -19.29 -3.32 16.55
CA VAL A 469 -18.73 -4.61 16.10
C VAL A 469 -17.95 -4.44 14.80
N TYR A 470 -18.55 -3.76 13.82
CA TYR A 470 -17.89 -3.49 12.54
C TYR A 470 -16.58 -2.73 12.71
N LEU A 471 -16.56 -1.67 13.52
CA LEU A 471 -15.36 -0.86 13.74
C LEU A 471 -14.25 -1.63 14.43
N CYS A 472 -14.58 -2.48 15.41
CA CYS A 472 -13.61 -3.37 16.03
C CYS A 472 -13.00 -4.32 15.00
N CYS A 473 -13.82 -4.94 14.15
CA CYS A 473 -13.32 -5.82 13.08
C CYS A 473 -12.47 -5.07 12.05
N PHE A 474 -12.88 -3.87 11.64
CA PHE A 474 -12.13 -3.06 10.68
C PHE A 474 -10.77 -2.60 11.23
N ALA A 475 -10.72 -2.23 12.52
CA ALA A 475 -9.48 -1.85 13.21
C ALA A 475 -8.49 -3.01 13.29
N HIS A 476 -8.96 -4.23 13.49
CA HIS A 476 -8.14 -5.44 13.58
C HIS A 476 -8.14 -6.29 12.29
N ARG A 477 -8.46 -5.70 11.13
CA ARG A 477 -8.68 -6.45 9.88
C ARG A 477 -7.51 -7.35 9.47
N ILE A 478 -6.27 -6.86 9.56
CA ILE A 478 -5.08 -7.64 9.16
C ILE A 478 -4.89 -8.84 10.10
N ALA A 479 -4.97 -8.61 11.41
CA ALA A 479 -4.88 -9.67 12.41
C ALA A 479 -6.02 -10.71 12.25
N LEU A 480 -7.23 -10.28 11.90
CA LEU A 480 -8.35 -11.18 11.64
C LEU A 480 -8.14 -12.02 10.38
N VAL A 481 -7.54 -11.46 9.33
CA VAL A 481 -7.18 -12.22 8.12
C VAL A 481 -6.09 -13.24 8.44
N GLU A 482 -5.10 -12.91 9.28
CA GLU A 482 -4.06 -13.86 9.70
C GLU A 482 -4.61 -14.99 10.59
N MET A 483 -5.56 -14.69 11.48
CA MET A 483 -6.15 -15.68 12.39
C MET A 483 -7.23 -16.55 11.75
N CYS A 484 -8.00 -15.99 10.82
CA CYS A 484 -9.23 -16.62 10.29
C CYS A 484 -9.25 -16.71 8.76
N GLY A 485 -8.14 -16.39 8.09
CA GLY A 485 -8.00 -16.44 6.64
C GLY A 485 -8.28 -17.83 6.09
N VAL A 486 -9.19 -17.92 5.12
CA VAL A 486 -9.50 -19.16 4.41
C VAL A 486 -8.68 -19.21 3.12
N TYR A 487 -8.03 -20.33 2.81
CA TYR A 487 -7.10 -20.48 1.66
C TYR A 487 -5.99 -19.42 1.63
N ILE A 488 -5.39 -19.13 2.79
CA ILE A 488 -4.36 -18.10 2.90
C ILE A 488 -3.11 -18.43 2.06
N ASP A 489 -2.77 -19.71 1.92
CA ASP A 489 -1.60 -20.15 1.15
C ASP A 489 -1.80 -19.89 -0.35
N ASP A 490 -2.95 -20.29 -0.91
CA ASP A 490 -3.29 -20.04 -2.32
C ASP A 490 -3.37 -18.52 -2.62
N ALA A 491 -3.92 -17.74 -1.69
CA ALA A 491 -3.98 -16.29 -1.82
C ALA A 491 -2.57 -15.66 -1.80
N ASN A 492 -1.68 -16.16 -0.94
CA ASN A 492 -0.29 -15.69 -0.88
C ASN A 492 0.48 -16.10 -2.13
N GLU A 493 0.30 -17.31 -2.64
CA GLU A 493 0.91 -17.79 -3.88
C GLU A 493 0.47 -16.93 -5.07
N TYR A 494 -0.83 -16.62 -5.17
CA TYR A 494 -1.34 -15.72 -6.19
C TYR A 494 -0.73 -14.31 -6.11
N LEU A 495 -0.59 -13.75 -4.89
CA LEU A 495 0.03 -12.44 -4.69
C LEU A 495 1.49 -12.42 -5.17
N HIS A 496 2.25 -13.47 -4.84
CA HIS A 496 3.63 -13.62 -5.31
C HIS A 496 3.71 -13.79 -6.82
N HIS A 497 2.87 -14.64 -7.41
CA HIS A 497 2.83 -14.83 -8.86
C HIS A 497 2.49 -13.54 -9.60
N SER A 498 1.47 -12.82 -9.15
CA SER A 498 1.09 -11.53 -9.75
C SER A 498 2.15 -10.45 -9.53
N PHE A 499 2.93 -10.52 -8.45
CA PHE A 499 4.10 -9.65 -8.29
C PHE A 499 5.18 -9.98 -9.33
N SER A 500 5.50 -11.26 -9.51
CA SER A 500 6.47 -11.74 -10.50
C SER A 500 6.04 -11.49 -11.96
N ASP A 501 4.73 -11.50 -12.25
CA ASP A 501 4.19 -11.20 -13.59
C ASP A 501 4.46 -9.76 -14.05
N ASN A 502 4.91 -8.88 -13.16
CA ASN A 502 5.37 -7.54 -13.53
C ASN A 502 6.74 -7.57 -14.23
N ILE A 503 7.47 -8.68 -14.15
CA ILE A 503 8.75 -8.85 -14.83
C ILE A 503 8.49 -9.52 -16.17
N CYS A 504 8.60 -8.74 -17.24
CA CYS A 504 8.49 -9.24 -18.60
C CYS A 504 9.90 -9.57 -19.12
N PRO A 505 10.17 -10.84 -19.48
CA PRO A 505 11.50 -11.23 -19.93
C PRO A 505 11.86 -10.51 -21.23
N GLY A 506 13.09 -9.98 -21.28
CA GLY A 506 13.61 -9.32 -22.47
C GLY A 506 14.02 -10.28 -23.59
N ASN A 507 14.98 -9.86 -24.42
CA ASN A 507 15.65 -10.76 -25.33
C ASN A 507 16.43 -11.85 -24.55
N PRO A 508 16.62 -13.06 -25.11
CA PRO A 508 17.44 -14.09 -24.47
C PRO A 508 18.84 -13.56 -24.12
N GLY A 509 19.17 -13.57 -22.82
CA GLY A 509 20.43 -13.00 -22.32
C GLY A 509 20.49 -11.46 -22.29
N GLY A 510 19.33 -10.80 -22.31
CA GLY A 510 19.19 -9.34 -22.15
C GLY A 510 18.55 -8.92 -20.82
N MET A 511 18.32 -7.62 -20.67
CA MET A 511 17.64 -7.05 -19.50
C MET A 511 16.15 -7.38 -19.51
N ASP A 512 15.54 -7.52 -18.34
CA ASP A 512 14.10 -7.73 -18.21
C ASP A 512 13.38 -6.40 -17.98
N LEU A 513 12.11 -6.33 -18.39
CA LEU A 513 11.30 -5.12 -18.28
C LEU A 513 10.30 -5.25 -17.13
N TRP A 514 10.43 -4.38 -16.13
CA TRP A 514 9.33 -4.14 -15.19
C TRP A 514 8.22 -3.34 -15.86
N ILE A 515 7.07 -3.96 -15.97
CA ILE A 515 5.87 -3.36 -16.54
C ILE A 515 4.63 -3.86 -15.83
N MET A 516 3.66 -2.97 -15.66
CA MET A 516 2.32 -3.37 -15.23
C MET A 516 1.73 -4.44 -16.17
N HIS A 517 0.98 -5.40 -15.63
CA HIS A 517 0.40 -6.47 -16.42
C HIS A 517 -1.14 -6.45 -16.40
N GLU A 518 -1.76 -7.02 -17.43
CA GLU A 518 -3.21 -7.15 -17.47
C GLU A 518 -3.64 -8.29 -16.53
N ASN A 519 -4.55 -7.98 -15.61
CA ASN A 519 -5.28 -9.01 -14.87
C ASN A 519 -6.68 -9.22 -15.47
N LYS A 520 -6.82 -10.36 -16.17
CA LYS A 520 -8.02 -10.72 -16.93
C LYS A 520 -9.15 -11.29 -16.08
N GLN A 521 -8.86 -11.80 -14.88
CA GLN A 521 -9.83 -12.53 -14.06
C GLN A 521 -9.76 -12.09 -12.60
N THR A 522 -10.86 -12.30 -11.87
CA THR A 522 -10.88 -12.09 -10.42
C THR A 522 -10.56 -13.37 -9.69
N ASN A 523 -9.50 -13.35 -8.87
CA ASN A 523 -9.23 -14.43 -7.94
C ASN A 523 -10.18 -14.31 -6.73
N TYR A 524 -11.19 -15.16 -6.69
CA TYR A 524 -12.17 -15.17 -5.60
C TYR A 524 -11.60 -15.68 -4.27
N TRP A 525 -10.55 -16.51 -4.29
CA TRP A 525 -9.89 -16.95 -3.06
C TRP A 525 -9.24 -15.78 -2.36
N LEU A 526 -8.44 -14.98 -3.08
CA LEU A 526 -7.86 -13.75 -2.55
C LEU A 526 -8.94 -12.82 -1.96
N LEU A 527 -10.05 -12.64 -2.68
CA LEU A 527 -11.17 -11.82 -2.22
C LEU A 527 -11.77 -12.33 -0.89
N VAL A 528 -12.00 -13.64 -0.80
CA VAL A 528 -12.55 -14.27 0.41
C VAL A 528 -11.56 -14.17 1.55
N THR A 529 -10.29 -14.52 1.34
CA THR A 529 -9.23 -14.47 2.34
C THR A 529 -9.08 -13.07 2.93
N GLU A 530 -8.86 -12.06 2.10
CA GLU A 530 -8.64 -10.68 2.54
C GLU A 530 -9.94 -10.02 3.01
N GLY A 531 -11.10 -10.54 2.57
CA GLY A 531 -12.43 -10.14 3.03
C GLY A 531 -12.90 -10.81 4.32
N MET A 532 -12.14 -11.76 4.90
CA MET A 532 -12.58 -12.55 6.06
C MET A 532 -12.96 -11.69 7.27
N TRP A 533 -12.27 -10.58 7.51
CA TRP A 533 -12.59 -9.66 8.60
C TRP A 533 -14.02 -9.10 8.48
N SER A 534 -14.50 -8.87 7.26
CA SER A 534 -15.87 -8.38 7.00
C SER A 534 -16.90 -9.49 7.21
N ILE A 535 -16.56 -10.73 6.85
CA ILE A 535 -17.39 -11.92 7.11
C ILE A 535 -17.54 -12.15 8.61
N VAL A 536 -16.45 -11.99 9.38
CA VAL A 536 -16.48 -12.07 10.85
C VAL A 536 -17.37 -10.97 11.44
N ALA A 537 -17.30 -9.74 10.92
CA ALA A 537 -18.17 -8.64 11.37
C ALA A 537 -19.66 -8.97 11.13
N MET A 538 -20.00 -9.45 9.93
CA MET A 538 -21.35 -9.89 9.58
C MET A 538 -21.82 -11.05 10.46
N GLY A 539 -20.99 -12.08 10.64
CA GLY A 539 -21.31 -13.25 11.46
C GLY A 539 -21.53 -12.89 12.93
N THR A 540 -20.69 -12.02 13.48
CA THR A 540 -20.83 -11.52 14.86
C THR A 540 -22.11 -10.70 15.02
N GLY A 541 -22.44 -9.85 14.04
CA GLY A 541 -23.69 -9.11 14.01
C GLY A 541 -24.93 -10.01 13.96
N VAL A 542 -24.90 -11.08 13.15
CA VAL A 542 -25.98 -12.09 13.12
C VAL A 542 -26.04 -12.85 14.46
N GLY A 543 -24.90 -13.20 15.06
CA GLY A 543 -24.84 -13.80 16.38
C GLY A 543 -25.51 -12.92 17.46
N TYR A 544 -25.31 -11.60 17.40
CA TYR A 544 -26.00 -10.64 18.27
C TYR A 544 -27.53 -10.67 18.08
N VAL A 545 -28.02 -10.74 16.83
CA VAL A 545 -29.46 -10.89 16.51
C VAL A 545 -30.04 -12.17 17.12
N LEU A 546 -29.34 -13.30 16.93
CA LEU A 546 -29.77 -14.59 17.45
C LEU A 546 -29.76 -14.60 18.97
N GLY A 547 -28.72 -14.06 19.60
CA GLY A 547 -28.63 -13.92 21.05
C GLY A 547 -29.75 -13.06 21.64
N THR A 548 -30.10 -11.95 20.99
CA THR A 548 -31.25 -11.12 21.41
C THR A 548 -32.57 -11.85 21.24
N LYS A 549 -32.74 -12.63 20.16
CA LYS A 549 -33.93 -13.47 19.99
C LYS A 549 -34.04 -14.54 21.07
N LEU A 550 -32.96 -15.26 21.34
CA LEU A 550 -32.91 -16.30 22.37
C LEU A 550 -33.21 -15.71 23.76
N TRP A 551 -32.65 -14.55 24.07
CA TRP A 551 -32.94 -13.83 25.32
C TRP A 551 -34.43 -13.46 25.44
N GLN A 552 -35.05 -12.96 24.36
CA GLN A 552 -36.48 -12.64 24.32
C GLN A 552 -37.38 -13.87 24.43
N VAL A 553 -36.94 -15.04 23.97
CA VAL A 553 -37.69 -16.30 24.09
C VAL A 553 -37.51 -16.94 25.46
N TRP A 554 -36.35 -16.76 26.10
CA TRP A 554 -36.05 -17.33 27.42
C TRP A 554 -36.70 -16.54 28.57
N ARG A 555 -36.73 -15.21 28.51
CA ARG A 555 -37.38 -14.35 29.53
C ARG A 555 -38.88 -14.64 29.80
N PRO A 556 -39.75 -14.94 28.82
CA PRO A 556 -41.17 -15.24 29.07
C PRO A 556 -41.40 -16.40 30.04
N VAL A 557 -40.43 -17.32 30.15
CA VAL A 557 -40.52 -18.51 31.00
C VAL A 557 -40.27 -18.20 32.49
N GLN A 558 -39.61 -17.07 32.82
CA GLN A 558 -39.38 -16.68 34.22
C GLN A 558 -40.47 -15.77 34.79
N THR A 559 -41.19 -15.02 33.96
CA THR A 559 -42.25 -14.08 34.40
C THR A 559 -43.62 -14.72 34.62
N THR A 560 -43.78 -16.03 34.37
CA THR A 560 -45.03 -16.76 34.65
C THR A 560 -45.12 -17.31 36.08
N ALA A 561 -44.12 -17.10 36.94
CA ALA A 561 -44.16 -17.52 38.35
C ALA A 561 -44.53 -16.40 39.35
N THR A 562 -44.57 -15.12 38.95
CA THR A 562 -44.99 -14.02 39.84
C THR A 562 -45.66 -12.90 39.04
N SER A 563 -46.93 -13.11 38.68
CA SER A 563 -47.79 -12.04 38.19
C SER A 563 -48.21 -11.12 39.33
N THR A 564 -47.71 -9.89 39.35
CA THR A 564 -48.55 -8.67 39.44
C THR A 564 -47.70 -7.44 39.10
N GLY A 565 -47.97 -6.86 37.92
CA GLY A 565 -47.80 -5.43 37.65
C GLY A 565 -46.41 -4.90 37.36
N LEU A 566 -45.88 -5.09 36.13
CA LEU A 566 -44.92 -4.15 35.51
C LEU A 566 -44.69 -4.41 34.01
N GLY A 567 -45.70 -4.92 33.28
CA GLY A 567 -45.52 -5.48 31.93
C GLY A 567 -45.62 -4.51 30.74
N ASP A 568 -46.10 -3.28 30.93
CA ASP A 568 -46.55 -2.45 29.80
C ASP A 568 -45.60 -1.33 29.32
N TRP A 569 -44.38 -1.23 29.86
CA TRP A 569 -43.48 -0.10 29.54
C TRP A 569 -42.43 -0.37 28.44
N ILE A 570 -42.49 -1.50 27.72
CA ILE A 570 -41.56 -1.80 26.61
C ILE A 570 -42.31 -2.30 25.37
N ARG A 571 -43.17 -1.45 24.79
CA ARG A 571 -43.64 -1.60 23.39
C ARG A 571 -43.15 -0.44 22.53
#